data_AF-H3GXE1-F1
#
_entry.id   AF-H3GXE1-F1
#
_cell.length_a   1.000
_cell.length_b   1.000
_cell.length_c   1.000
_cell.angle_alpha   90.00
_cell.angle_beta   90.00
_cell.angle_gamma   90.00
#
_symmetry.space_group_name_H-M   'P 1'
#
loop_
_entity.id
_entity.type
_entity.pdbx_description
1 polymer ?
#
loop_
_entity_poly.entity_id
_entity_poly.type
_entity_poly.pdbx_seq_one_letter_code
_entity_poly.pdbx_strand_id
1 'polypeptide(L)'
;MHFVPEDAACSSFRGYVRVEGDEFAVRVSNVAYDASTGRVVLDCARLDVERVLATRLKAHSATLKLRLAQAASLEGFAAEMQELVAICCRSDARSPVALPSAKYYARLMAELDVVGWNRLRELSDDLQALELESKDARGRTHAVRLLLPLEYEAGGCSVKPTCLVDAPEALELQWSPDNQVLLDEVLKQFESFLDRFQGFWDVLDALDAATCVLEPHRPTRATGRRRLALERHASVQFEVDPVHPTAMLNDLSFFGNQASVGSLREKWGNNASSRWDENKSLQRNLEHVLEVTLPSPQTTKPEEFAVECGICYSYRLEGEDDDDDEAQEAGTASTQRNTEQGSRIPDRLCENSNCNRPFHSKCLFDWLRALPTSRQSFHTVFGECPYCREAISAKFQPDF
;
A
#
# COMPACT_ATOMS: atom_id res chain seq x y z
N MET A 1 20.00 7.19 -9.43
CA MET A 1 20.00 8.60 -8.97
C MET A 1 20.18 9.42 -10.22
N HIS A 2 19.33 10.43 -10.42
CA HIS A 2 19.43 11.31 -11.58
C HIS A 2 19.56 12.76 -11.13
N PHE A 3 20.46 13.49 -11.77
CA PHE A 3 20.68 14.91 -11.55
C PHE A 3 19.90 15.72 -12.58
N VAL A 4 19.08 16.65 -12.11
CA VAL A 4 18.26 17.56 -12.92
C VAL A 4 18.82 18.98 -12.76
N PRO A 5 19.00 19.75 -13.84
CA PRO A 5 19.49 21.12 -13.75
C PRO A 5 18.51 22.00 -12.96
N GLU A 6 19.04 22.82 -12.04
CA GLU A 6 18.25 23.78 -11.27
C GLU A 6 18.17 25.15 -11.94
N ASP A 7 19.01 25.41 -12.94
CA ASP A 7 19.09 26.66 -13.67
C ASP A 7 19.32 26.45 -15.18
N ALA A 8 18.94 27.46 -15.98
CA ALA A 8 19.07 27.42 -17.44
C ALA A 8 20.53 27.47 -17.93
N ALA A 9 21.46 27.92 -17.08
CA ALA A 9 22.89 27.92 -17.36
C ALA A 9 23.54 26.55 -17.11
N CYS A 10 22.77 25.58 -16.60
CA CYS A 10 23.25 24.28 -16.15
C CYS A 10 24.41 24.38 -15.15
N SER A 11 24.45 25.43 -14.33
CA SER A 11 25.55 25.67 -13.39
C SER A 11 25.40 24.90 -12.07
N SER A 12 24.18 24.43 -11.81
CA SER A 12 23.79 23.65 -10.64
C SER A 12 22.79 22.56 -11.00
N PHE A 13 22.91 21.44 -10.30
CA PHE A 13 22.10 20.24 -10.48
C PHE A 13 21.65 19.69 -9.14
N ARG A 14 20.42 19.18 -9.08
CA ARG A 14 19.87 18.50 -7.91
C ARG A 14 19.43 17.10 -8.27
N GLY A 15 19.71 16.17 -7.37
CA GLY A 15 19.26 14.79 -7.43
C GLY A 15 18.90 14.29 -6.03
N TYR A 16 18.35 13.08 -5.98
CA TYR A 16 17.97 12.42 -4.73
C TYR A 16 18.63 11.06 -4.66
N VAL A 17 19.12 10.72 -3.47
CA VAL A 17 19.63 9.38 -3.16
C VAL A 17 18.77 8.77 -2.07
N ARG A 18 18.38 7.50 -2.27
CA ARG A 18 17.61 6.72 -1.32
C ARG A 18 18.54 5.91 -0.42
N VAL A 19 18.27 5.92 0.88
CA VAL A 19 18.96 5.12 1.89
C VAL A 19 17.90 4.59 2.84
N GLU A 20 17.74 3.26 2.95
CA GLU A 20 16.87 2.61 3.95
C GLU A 20 15.40 3.11 3.94
N GLY A 21 14.90 3.52 2.77
CA GLY A 21 13.54 4.06 2.61
C GLY A 21 13.42 5.58 2.74
N ASP A 22 14.47 6.28 3.20
CA ASP A 22 14.53 7.73 3.26
C ASP A 22 15.19 8.33 2.00
N GLU A 23 14.67 9.45 1.51
CA GLU A 23 15.24 10.23 0.41
C GLU A 23 16.02 11.43 0.90
N PHE A 24 17.28 11.56 0.45
CA PHE A 24 18.15 12.68 0.79
C PHE A 24 18.47 13.50 -0.46
N ALA A 25 18.31 14.82 -0.37
CA ALA A 25 18.70 15.72 -1.45
C ALA A 25 20.23 15.84 -1.57
N VAL A 26 20.70 15.79 -2.81
CA VAL A 26 22.09 16.00 -3.21
C VAL A 26 22.11 17.09 -4.26
N ARG A 27 23.02 18.05 -4.12
CA ARG A 27 23.23 19.13 -5.08
C ARG A 27 24.68 19.14 -5.53
N VAL A 28 24.89 19.27 -6.84
CA VAL A 28 26.19 19.55 -7.43
C VAL A 28 26.15 20.97 -7.96
N SER A 29 27.03 21.84 -7.48
CA SER A 29 27.11 23.25 -7.86
C SER A 29 28.47 23.59 -8.47
N ASN A 30 28.55 24.75 -9.13
CA ASN A 30 29.76 25.22 -9.82
C ASN A 30 30.21 24.29 -10.97
N VAL A 31 29.22 23.78 -11.71
CA VAL A 31 29.44 22.96 -12.91
C VAL A 31 29.73 23.87 -14.09
N ALA A 32 30.84 23.62 -14.79
CA ALA A 32 31.23 24.37 -15.98
C ALA A 32 30.99 23.55 -17.25
N TYR A 33 30.87 24.24 -18.38
CA TYR A 33 30.73 23.63 -19.71
C TYR A 33 31.84 24.09 -20.63
N ASP A 34 32.50 23.14 -21.26
CA ASP A 34 33.43 23.43 -22.34
C ASP A 34 32.65 23.59 -23.65
N ALA A 35 32.55 24.84 -24.12
CA ALA A 35 31.84 25.21 -25.34
C ALA A 35 32.43 24.57 -26.62
N SER A 36 33.70 24.13 -26.58
CA SER A 36 34.37 23.53 -27.74
C SER A 36 34.09 22.03 -27.90
N THR A 37 33.87 21.32 -26.78
CA THR A 37 33.62 19.87 -26.77
C THR A 37 32.19 19.49 -26.38
N GLY A 38 31.40 20.45 -25.88
CA GLY A 38 30.04 20.23 -25.38
C GLY A 38 29.99 19.39 -24.10
N ARG A 39 31.14 19.20 -23.43
CA ARG A 39 31.26 18.35 -22.24
C ARG A 39 31.22 19.15 -20.95
N VAL A 40 30.74 18.49 -19.91
CA VAL A 40 30.73 19.01 -18.54
C VAL A 40 32.14 18.95 -17.96
N VAL A 41 32.54 20.03 -17.30
CA VAL A 41 33.80 20.14 -16.56
C VAL A 41 33.48 20.27 -15.08
N LEU A 42 33.98 19.34 -14.27
CA LEU A 42 33.62 19.18 -12.86
C LEU A 42 34.78 19.46 -11.90
N ASP A 43 35.94 19.89 -12.39
CA ASP A 43 37.17 20.11 -11.61
C ASP A 43 36.98 21.04 -10.39
N CYS A 44 36.13 22.05 -10.54
CA CYS A 44 35.77 23.02 -9.51
C CYS A 44 34.38 22.79 -8.91
N ALA A 45 33.69 21.70 -9.28
CA ALA A 45 32.35 21.42 -8.81
C ALA A 45 32.33 21.11 -7.31
N ARG A 46 31.21 21.44 -6.66
CA ARG A 46 31.00 21.24 -5.22
C ARG A 46 29.81 20.32 -5.00
N LEU A 47 29.97 19.41 -4.05
CA LEU A 47 28.93 18.50 -3.62
C LEU A 47 28.33 18.98 -2.30
N ASP A 48 27.05 19.32 -2.33
CA ASP A 48 26.26 19.67 -1.15
C ASP A 48 25.25 18.55 -0.90
N VAL A 49 25.21 18.02 0.32
CA VAL A 49 24.26 16.98 0.72
C VAL A 49 23.58 17.39 2.03
N GLU A 50 22.39 16.84 2.27
CA GLU A 50 21.73 17.04 3.56
C GLU A 50 22.59 16.61 4.74
N ARG A 51 22.44 17.30 5.88
CA ARG A 51 23.31 17.13 7.05
C ARG A 51 23.39 15.68 7.54
N VAL A 52 22.28 14.95 7.50
CA VAL A 52 22.21 13.54 7.94
C VAL A 52 23.10 12.67 7.05
N LEU A 53 22.97 12.80 5.74
CA LEU A 53 23.80 12.09 4.77
C LEU A 53 25.27 12.53 4.83
N ALA A 54 25.54 13.84 5.00
CA ALA A 54 26.89 14.38 5.17
C ALA A 54 27.64 13.71 6.35
N THR A 55 26.90 13.42 7.43
CA THR A 55 27.47 12.80 8.63
C THR A 55 27.87 11.35 8.36
N ARG A 56 27.03 10.59 7.64
CA ARG A 56 27.31 9.19 7.24
C ARG A 56 28.47 9.10 6.24
N LEU A 57 28.59 10.06 5.33
CA LEU A 57 29.64 10.11 4.30
C LEU A 57 30.96 10.74 4.76
N LYS A 58 31.06 11.20 6.03
CA LYS A 58 32.18 12.01 6.52
C LYS A 58 33.56 11.37 6.24
N ALA A 59 33.69 10.06 6.45
CA ALA A 59 34.93 9.30 6.23
C ALA A 59 35.37 9.28 4.75
N HIS A 60 34.43 9.42 3.82
CA HIS A 60 34.67 9.35 2.38
C HIS A 60 34.51 10.71 1.68
N SER A 61 34.34 11.80 2.44
CA SER A 61 34.12 13.16 1.90
C SER A 61 35.25 13.65 0.98
N ALA A 62 36.51 13.35 1.32
CA ALA A 62 37.66 13.68 0.48
C ALA A 62 37.65 12.87 -0.83
N THR A 63 37.29 11.58 -0.76
CA THR A 63 37.18 10.69 -1.93
C THR A 63 36.06 11.15 -2.85
N LEU A 64 34.88 11.48 -2.33
CA LEU A 64 33.74 11.97 -3.12
C LEU A 64 34.08 13.28 -3.83
N LYS A 65 34.78 14.20 -3.14
CA LYS A 65 35.24 15.45 -3.75
C LYS A 65 36.23 15.21 -4.89
N LEU A 66 37.17 14.27 -4.69
CA LEU A 66 38.13 13.90 -5.72
C LEU A 66 37.45 13.23 -6.92
N ARG A 67 36.52 12.29 -6.68
CA ARG A 67 35.77 11.59 -7.72
C ARG A 67 34.88 12.53 -8.52
N LEU A 68 34.22 13.49 -7.85
CA LEU A 68 33.46 14.52 -8.53
C LEU A 68 34.34 15.35 -9.47
N ALA A 69 35.51 15.80 -9.00
CA ALA A 69 36.43 16.59 -9.81
C ALA A 69 37.01 15.83 -11.01
N GLN A 70 37.09 14.49 -10.92
CA GLN A 70 37.65 13.62 -11.96
C GLN A 70 36.59 12.97 -12.85
N ALA A 71 35.30 13.15 -12.55
CA ALA A 71 34.22 12.50 -13.27
C ALA A 71 34.09 13.05 -14.70
N ALA A 72 33.90 12.14 -15.67
CA ALA A 72 33.70 12.50 -17.07
C ALA A 72 32.25 12.95 -17.37
N SER A 73 31.31 12.65 -16.47
CA SER A 73 29.91 13.09 -16.54
C SER A 73 29.26 13.06 -15.15
N LEU A 74 28.18 13.83 -14.97
CA LEU A 74 27.36 13.80 -13.76
C LEU A 74 26.63 12.47 -13.57
N GLU A 75 26.29 11.78 -14.66
CA GLU A 75 25.65 10.48 -14.61
C GLU A 75 26.60 9.40 -14.08
N GLY A 76 27.86 9.38 -14.56
CA GLY A 76 28.88 8.47 -14.03
C GLY A 76 29.18 8.74 -12.57
N PHE A 77 29.29 10.02 -12.19
CA PHE A 77 29.44 10.39 -10.78
C PHE A 77 28.23 9.98 -9.92
N ALA A 78 27.00 10.12 -10.44
CA ALA A 78 25.80 9.71 -9.71
C ALA A 78 25.80 8.21 -9.42
N ALA A 79 26.21 7.38 -10.38
CA ALA A 79 26.33 5.93 -10.17
C ALA A 79 27.38 5.59 -9.10
N GLU A 80 28.59 6.16 -9.19
CA GLU A 80 29.64 5.95 -8.18
C GLU A 80 29.22 6.45 -6.78
N MET A 81 28.51 7.59 -6.72
CA MET A 81 27.99 8.12 -5.47
C MET A 81 26.91 7.22 -4.89
N GLN A 82 26.02 6.66 -5.70
CA GLN A 82 25.03 5.70 -5.24
C GLN A 82 25.69 4.44 -4.66
N GLU A 83 26.73 3.92 -5.31
CA GLU A 83 27.48 2.78 -4.78
C GLU A 83 28.17 3.13 -3.46
N LEU A 84 28.82 4.29 -3.36
CA LEU A 84 29.47 4.74 -2.13
C LEU A 84 28.45 4.99 -1.01
N VAL A 85 27.29 5.57 -1.31
CA VAL A 85 26.19 5.74 -0.36
C VAL A 85 25.66 4.36 0.05
N ALA A 86 25.49 3.42 -0.88
CA ALA A 86 25.10 2.05 -0.54
C ALA A 86 26.16 1.33 0.31
N ILE A 87 27.45 1.65 0.19
CA ILE A 87 28.52 1.06 1.02
C ILE A 87 28.61 1.72 2.40
N CYS A 88 28.54 3.06 2.45
CA CYS A 88 28.73 3.84 3.67
C CYS A 88 27.45 3.98 4.50
N CYS A 89 26.30 3.85 3.85
CA CYS A 89 24.98 3.96 4.43
C CYS A 89 24.19 2.65 4.30
N ARG A 90 24.82 1.57 3.81
CA ARG A 90 24.52 0.24 4.36
C ARG A 90 24.52 0.46 5.86
N SER A 91 23.40 0.13 6.49
CA SER A 91 23.38 -0.09 7.92
C SER A 91 24.68 -0.83 8.23
N ASP A 92 25.33 -0.38 9.29
CA ASP A 92 26.06 -1.31 10.09
C ASP A 92 25.07 -2.45 10.47
N ALA A 93 24.85 -3.41 9.57
CA ALA A 93 24.55 -4.80 9.86
C ALA A 93 25.80 -5.47 10.51
N ARG A 94 26.78 -4.64 10.90
CA ARG A 94 27.85 -4.88 11.85
C ARG A 94 27.91 -3.83 12.97
N SER A 95 26.81 -3.16 13.29
CA SER A 95 26.44 -3.12 14.69
C SER A 95 26.30 -4.59 15.05
N PRO A 96 26.88 -5.09 16.17
CA PRO A 96 26.50 -6.43 16.58
C PRO A 96 24.99 -6.34 16.76
N VAL A 97 24.22 -6.91 15.81
CA VAL A 97 22.88 -7.39 16.11
C VAL A 97 23.16 -8.23 17.33
N ALA A 98 22.73 -7.74 18.49
CA ALA A 98 22.94 -8.44 19.73
C ALA A 98 22.17 -9.73 19.54
N LEU A 99 22.89 -10.78 19.13
CA LEU A 99 22.28 -12.06 18.87
C LEU A 99 21.63 -12.47 20.18
N PRO A 100 20.35 -12.89 20.15
CA PRO A 100 19.70 -13.37 21.34
C PRO A 100 20.56 -14.42 22.05
N SER A 101 20.60 -14.40 23.38
CA SER A 101 21.37 -15.39 24.12
C SER A 101 20.81 -16.81 23.91
N ALA A 102 21.59 -17.83 24.27
CA ALA A 102 21.09 -19.21 24.25
C ALA A 102 19.81 -19.41 25.08
N LYS A 103 19.58 -18.58 26.10
CA LYS A 103 18.36 -18.64 26.93
C LYS A 103 17.12 -18.17 26.18
N TYR A 104 17.26 -17.16 25.33
CA TYR A 104 16.19 -16.69 24.45
C TYR A 104 15.68 -17.84 23.59
N TYR A 105 16.59 -18.51 22.88
CA TYR A 105 16.20 -19.60 21.98
C TYR A 105 15.64 -20.79 22.75
N ALA A 106 16.24 -21.16 23.88
CA ALA A 106 15.71 -22.22 24.73
C ALA A 106 14.28 -21.92 25.21
N ARG A 107 13.98 -20.67 25.55
CA ARG A 107 12.62 -20.22 25.92
C ARG A 107 11.67 -20.30 24.73
N LEU A 108 12.08 -19.79 23.56
CA LEU A 108 11.26 -19.84 22.33
C LEU A 108 10.86 -21.27 21.99
N MET A 109 11.83 -22.19 21.98
CA MET A 109 11.56 -23.60 21.70
C MET A 109 10.60 -24.22 22.74
N ALA A 110 10.82 -23.94 24.03
CA ALA A 110 9.95 -24.44 25.09
C ALA A 110 8.51 -23.88 25.01
N GLU A 111 8.34 -22.61 24.62
CA GLU A 111 7.00 -22.03 24.43
C GLU A 111 6.33 -22.57 23.16
N LEU A 112 7.08 -22.82 22.08
CA LEU A 112 6.58 -23.50 20.88
C LEU A 112 6.15 -24.94 21.16
N ASP A 113 6.84 -25.65 22.06
CA ASP A 113 6.42 -26.99 22.52
C ASP A 113 5.07 -26.94 23.26
N VAL A 114 4.80 -25.85 24.00
CA VAL A 114 3.52 -25.64 24.72
C VAL A 114 2.39 -25.27 23.77
N VAL A 115 2.64 -24.33 22.86
CA VAL A 115 1.65 -23.85 21.88
C VAL A 115 1.34 -24.88 20.81
N GLY A 116 2.34 -25.68 20.45
CA GLY A 116 2.30 -26.68 19.38
C GLY A 116 2.91 -26.15 18.07
N TRP A 117 3.93 -26.85 17.60
CA TRP A 117 4.63 -26.58 16.34
C TRP A 117 3.72 -26.55 15.10
N ASN A 118 2.59 -27.25 15.14
CA ASN A 118 1.61 -27.26 14.06
C ASN A 118 0.92 -25.90 13.85
N ARG A 119 1.04 -24.97 14.80
CA ARG A 119 0.54 -23.60 14.67
C ARG A 119 1.59 -22.64 14.13
N LEU A 120 2.86 -23.03 14.06
CA LEU A 120 3.92 -22.18 13.53
C LEU A 120 3.88 -22.18 12.00
N ARG A 121 3.65 -21.01 11.40
CA ARG A 121 3.59 -20.84 9.94
C ARG A 121 4.93 -20.37 9.36
N GLU A 122 5.51 -19.35 9.98
CA GLU A 122 6.78 -18.74 9.54
C GLU A 122 7.63 -18.40 10.77
N LEU A 123 8.95 -18.45 10.59
CA LEU A 123 9.93 -18.02 11.58
C LEU A 123 11.06 -17.30 10.82
N SER A 124 11.43 -16.09 11.24
CA SER A 124 12.50 -15.32 10.59
C SER A 124 13.86 -15.94 10.80
N ASP A 125 14.82 -15.64 9.93
CA ASP A 125 16.19 -16.18 10.00
C ASP A 125 16.91 -15.84 11.33
N ASP A 126 16.58 -14.71 11.94
CA ASP A 126 17.12 -14.28 13.24
C ASP A 126 16.31 -14.81 14.44
N LEU A 127 15.21 -15.52 14.18
CA LEU A 127 14.24 -16.08 15.12
C LEU A 127 13.61 -15.02 16.05
N GLN A 128 13.65 -13.74 15.65
CA GLN A 128 13.03 -12.64 16.38
C GLN A 128 11.61 -12.33 15.93
N ALA A 129 11.19 -12.86 14.78
CA ALA A 129 9.83 -12.78 14.32
C ALA A 129 9.28 -14.18 14.04
N LEU A 130 8.06 -14.44 14.49
CA LEU A 130 7.35 -15.67 14.18
C LEU A 130 5.90 -15.37 13.82
N GLU A 131 5.31 -16.23 13.00
CA GLU A 131 3.90 -16.17 12.65
C GLU A 131 3.19 -17.42 13.17
N LEU A 132 2.16 -17.21 14.00
CA LEU A 132 1.35 -18.28 14.57
C LEU A 132 -0.06 -18.25 13.99
N GLU A 133 -0.53 -19.42 13.56
CA GLU A 133 -1.85 -19.66 13.00
C GLU A 133 -2.87 -20.05 14.09
N SER A 134 -4.09 -19.53 13.96
CA SER A 134 -5.26 -20.04 14.67
C SER A 134 -6.51 -20.05 13.77
N LYS A 135 -7.51 -20.84 14.17
CA LYS A 135 -8.79 -20.92 13.48
C LYS A 135 -9.89 -20.35 14.34
N ASP A 136 -10.75 -19.55 13.74
CA ASP A 136 -11.91 -19.00 14.44
C ASP A 136 -13.09 -19.98 14.51
N ALA A 137 -14.20 -19.52 15.11
CA ALA A 137 -15.41 -20.31 15.29
C ALA A 137 -16.07 -20.80 13.97
N ARG A 138 -15.73 -20.19 12.83
CA ARG A 138 -16.20 -20.60 11.49
C ARG A 138 -15.17 -21.45 10.74
N GLY A 139 -14.02 -21.74 11.34
CA GLY A 139 -12.94 -22.48 10.72
C GLY A 139 -12.11 -21.65 9.74
N ARG A 140 -12.27 -20.33 9.74
CA ARG A 140 -11.40 -19.43 8.97
C ARG A 140 -10.03 -19.41 9.62
N THR A 141 -9.00 -19.39 8.78
CA THR A 141 -7.61 -19.41 9.22
C THR A 141 -7.11 -17.98 9.33
N HIS A 142 -6.54 -17.64 10.48
CA HIS A 142 -5.99 -16.34 10.81
C HIS A 142 -4.57 -16.51 11.34
N ALA A 143 -3.74 -15.48 11.19
CA ALA A 143 -2.37 -15.51 11.68
C ALA A 143 -2.03 -14.24 12.47
N VAL A 144 -1.19 -14.42 13.48
CA VAL A 144 -0.58 -13.33 14.24
C VAL A 144 0.93 -13.41 14.07
N ARG A 145 1.52 -12.34 13.54
CA ARG A 145 2.98 -12.19 13.46
C ARG A 145 3.46 -11.45 14.70
N LEU A 146 4.31 -12.11 15.49
CA LEU A 146 4.92 -11.56 16.69
C LEU A 146 6.34 -11.12 16.39
N LEU A 147 6.69 -9.91 16.82
CA LEU A 147 8.07 -9.43 16.92
C LEU A 147 8.49 -9.52 18.37
N LEU A 148 9.39 -10.45 18.65
CA LEU A 148 9.89 -10.75 19.98
C LEU A 148 11.04 -9.79 20.34
N PRO A 149 10.99 -9.14 21.51
CA PRO A 149 12.06 -8.26 21.97
C PRO A 149 13.29 -9.07 22.39
N LEU A 150 14.49 -8.48 22.31
CA LEU A 150 15.73 -9.14 22.72
C LEU A 150 15.73 -9.52 24.21
N GLU A 151 14.97 -8.80 25.04
CA GLU A 151 14.78 -9.05 26.46
C GLU A 151 13.92 -10.30 26.77
N TYR A 152 13.53 -11.08 25.75
CA TYR A 152 12.88 -12.38 25.86
C TYR A 152 13.85 -13.48 26.35
N GLU A 153 14.69 -13.21 27.36
CA GLU A 153 15.75 -14.13 27.80
C GLU A 153 15.49 -14.80 29.16
N ALA A 154 14.59 -14.28 29.98
CA ALA A 154 14.31 -14.80 31.33
C ALA A 154 12.80 -14.88 31.60
N GLY A 155 12.38 -15.59 32.65
CA GLY A 155 10.98 -15.70 33.05
C GLY A 155 10.39 -14.32 33.34
N GLY A 156 9.33 -13.98 32.60
CA GLY A 156 8.79 -12.62 32.54
C GLY A 156 9.48 -11.75 31.48
N CYS A 157 8.72 -10.98 30.72
CA CYS A 157 9.26 -10.01 29.76
C CYS A 157 8.63 -8.65 30.05
N SER A 158 9.45 -7.67 30.42
CA SER A 158 8.97 -6.32 30.75
C SER A 158 8.51 -5.55 29.52
N VAL A 159 9.00 -5.94 28.34
CA VAL A 159 8.69 -5.32 27.05
C VAL A 159 7.56 -6.10 26.39
N LYS A 160 6.47 -5.40 26.06
CA LYS A 160 5.35 -5.98 25.29
C LYS A 160 5.84 -6.35 23.89
N PRO A 161 5.62 -7.59 23.41
CA PRO A 161 5.91 -7.95 22.02
C PRO A 161 4.99 -7.16 21.08
N THR A 162 5.48 -6.87 19.88
CA THR A 162 4.65 -6.24 18.85
C THR A 162 3.91 -7.33 18.09
N CYS A 163 2.59 -7.21 17.98
CA CYS A 163 1.76 -8.14 17.23
C CYS A 163 1.17 -7.45 16.00
N LEU A 164 1.33 -8.09 14.85
CA LEU A 164 0.74 -7.69 13.58
C LEU A 164 -0.30 -8.73 13.21
N VAL A 165 -1.50 -8.28 12.86
CA VAL A 165 -2.64 -9.12 12.52
C VAL A 165 -3.34 -8.56 11.29
N ASP A 166 -3.87 -9.43 10.45
CA ASP A 166 -4.76 -9.05 9.36
C ASP A 166 -6.20 -8.95 9.89
N ALA A 167 -6.52 -7.83 10.54
CA ALA A 167 -7.85 -7.57 11.10
C ALA A 167 -8.19 -6.07 11.05
N PRO A 168 -9.48 -5.70 11.18
CA PRO A 168 -9.91 -4.30 11.07
C PRO A 168 -9.30 -3.36 12.11
N GLU A 169 -8.89 -3.90 13.26
CA GLU A 169 -8.25 -3.16 14.34
C GLU A 169 -6.91 -3.80 14.72
N ALA A 170 -6.01 -3.04 15.36
CA ALA A 170 -4.78 -3.60 15.91
C ALA A 170 -5.06 -4.46 17.15
N LEU A 171 -4.30 -5.55 17.31
CA LEU A 171 -4.38 -6.40 18.50
C LEU A 171 -3.70 -5.70 19.70
N GLU A 172 -4.52 -5.17 20.61
CA GLU A 172 -4.03 -4.60 21.86
C GLU A 172 -3.90 -5.64 22.96
N LEU A 173 -2.68 -6.17 23.13
CA LEU A 173 -2.39 -7.11 24.21
C LEU A 173 -2.50 -6.47 25.60
N GLN A 174 -3.18 -7.17 26.49
CA GLN A 174 -3.13 -6.97 27.93
C GLN A 174 -1.84 -7.62 28.46
N TRP A 175 -0.89 -6.77 28.84
CA TRP A 175 0.46 -7.22 29.15
C TRP A 175 0.77 -7.21 30.65
N SER A 176 1.28 -8.34 31.15
CA SER A 176 1.76 -8.47 32.53
C SER A 176 3.23 -8.95 32.52
N PRO A 177 4.15 -8.29 33.25
CA PRO A 177 5.57 -8.68 33.28
C PRO A 177 5.81 -10.08 33.86
N ASP A 178 4.85 -10.63 34.61
CA ASP A 178 4.96 -11.92 35.30
C ASP A 178 4.55 -13.12 34.40
N ASN A 179 4.20 -12.87 33.14
CA ASN A 179 3.78 -13.91 32.20
C ASN A 179 4.91 -14.90 31.92
N GLN A 180 4.73 -16.14 32.37
CA GLN A 180 5.70 -17.22 32.20
C GLN A 180 5.62 -17.88 30.81
N VAL A 181 4.44 -17.88 30.16
CA VAL A 181 4.22 -18.44 28.81
C VAL A 181 3.65 -17.35 27.92
N LEU A 182 4.51 -16.66 27.18
CA LEU A 182 4.16 -15.48 26.38
C LEU A 182 3.30 -15.88 25.16
N LEU A 183 3.74 -16.87 24.38
CA LEU A 183 3.10 -17.23 23.12
C LEU A 183 1.67 -17.77 23.34
N ASP A 184 1.48 -18.63 24.35
CA ASP A 184 0.16 -19.18 24.68
C ASP A 184 -0.83 -18.08 25.15
N GLU A 185 -0.36 -17.14 25.96
CA GLU A 185 -1.17 -16.01 26.41
C GLU A 185 -1.52 -15.06 25.26
N VAL A 186 -0.56 -14.75 24.38
CA VAL A 186 -0.81 -13.96 23.17
C VAL A 186 -1.83 -14.66 22.28
N LEU A 187 -1.73 -15.97 22.09
CA LEU A 187 -2.69 -16.73 21.29
C LEU A 187 -4.09 -16.72 21.89
N LYS A 188 -4.24 -16.86 23.21
CA LYS A 188 -5.56 -16.77 23.86
C LYS A 188 -6.20 -15.40 23.68
N GLN A 189 -5.41 -14.33 23.81
CA GLN A 189 -5.88 -12.97 23.58
C GLN A 189 -6.19 -12.74 22.09
N PHE A 190 -5.39 -13.29 21.18
CA PHE A 190 -5.65 -13.25 19.75
C PHE A 190 -6.94 -13.98 19.38
N GLU A 191 -7.16 -15.20 19.87
CA GLU A 191 -8.39 -15.96 19.64
C GLU A 191 -9.63 -15.20 20.16
N SER A 192 -9.54 -14.63 21.36
CA SER A 192 -10.60 -13.78 21.92
C SER A 192 -10.83 -12.49 21.11
N PHE A 193 -9.78 -11.97 20.49
CA PHE A 193 -9.86 -10.81 19.61
C PHE A 193 -10.55 -11.15 18.28
N LEU A 194 -10.30 -12.34 17.71
CA LEU A 194 -10.98 -12.83 16.49
C LEU A 194 -12.49 -12.98 16.70
N ASP A 195 -12.93 -13.35 17.91
CA ASP A 195 -14.35 -13.51 18.23
C ASP A 195 -15.16 -12.21 18.05
N ARG A 196 -14.51 -11.05 18.16
CA ARG A 196 -15.17 -9.74 17.99
C ARG A 196 -15.62 -9.48 16.56
N PHE A 197 -14.93 -10.03 15.56
CA PHE A 197 -15.14 -9.72 14.15
C PHE A 197 -15.86 -10.83 13.38
N GLN A 198 -16.41 -11.84 14.07
CA GLN A 198 -17.11 -12.95 13.43
C GLN A 198 -18.25 -12.48 12.54
N GLY A 199 -19.08 -11.54 13.02
CA GLY A 199 -20.19 -10.99 12.23
C GLY A 199 -19.72 -10.24 10.99
N PHE A 200 -18.61 -9.50 11.09
CA PHE A 200 -18.02 -8.76 9.99
C PHE A 200 -17.51 -9.68 8.88
N TRP A 201 -16.74 -10.70 9.24
CA TRP A 201 -16.25 -11.68 8.27
C TRP A 201 -17.37 -12.55 7.71
N ASP A 202 -18.38 -12.93 8.51
CA ASP A 202 -19.54 -13.70 8.02
C ASP A 202 -20.29 -12.92 6.92
N VAL A 203 -20.46 -11.61 7.09
CA VAL A 203 -21.10 -10.73 6.10
C VAL A 203 -20.26 -10.60 4.83
N LEU A 204 -18.95 -10.37 4.97
CA LEU A 204 -18.05 -10.25 3.82
C LEU A 204 -17.90 -11.56 3.05
N ASP A 205 -17.74 -12.69 3.73
CA ASP A 205 -17.65 -14.02 3.08
C ASP A 205 -18.93 -14.31 2.27
N ALA A 206 -20.11 -14.01 2.85
CA ALA A 206 -21.38 -14.20 2.18
C ALA A 206 -21.55 -13.26 0.97
N LEU A 207 -21.10 -12.00 1.10
CA LEU A 207 -21.16 -11.02 0.03
C LEU A 207 -20.22 -11.39 -1.14
N ASP A 208 -18.97 -11.73 -0.83
CA ASP A 208 -17.93 -12.08 -1.81
C ASP A 208 -18.30 -13.37 -2.55
N ALA A 209 -18.93 -14.33 -1.86
CA ALA A 209 -19.43 -15.55 -2.49
C ALA A 209 -20.63 -15.30 -3.42
N ALA A 210 -21.43 -14.27 -3.17
CA ALA A 210 -22.68 -14.02 -3.91
C ALA A 210 -22.58 -12.96 -5.00
N THR A 211 -21.51 -12.15 -5.02
CA THR A 211 -21.41 -10.96 -5.88
C THR A 211 -20.07 -10.86 -6.60
N CYS A 212 -20.05 -10.24 -7.78
CA CYS A 212 -18.80 -9.96 -8.51
C CYS A 212 -18.06 -8.77 -7.89
N VAL A 213 -17.10 -9.04 -7.00
CA VAL A 213 -16.20 -8.04 -6.42
C VAL A 213 -15.12 -7.64 -7.43
N LEU A 214 -15.02 -6.34 -7.70
CA LEU A 214 -14.02 -5.75 -8.60
C LEU A 214 -12.77 -5.27 -7.84
N GLU A 215 -12.96 -4.72 -6.64
CA GLU A 215 -11.89 -4.28 -5.75
C GLU A 215 -12.24 -4.50 -4.26
N PRO A 216 -11.26 -4.89 -3.42
CA PRO A 216 -9.89 -5.28 -3.79
C PRO A 216 -9.88 -6.58 -4.61
N HIS A 217 -8.82 -6.82 -5.39
CA HIS A 217 -8.70 -8.06 -6.16
C HIS A 217 -8.45 -9.27 -5.24
N ARG A 218 -7.63 -9.08 -4.21
CA ARG A 218 -7.33 -10.05 -3.14
C ARG A 218 -7.72 -9.42 -1.80
N PRO A 219 -8.96 -9.59 -1.31
CA PRO A 219 -9.37 -9.02 -0.03
C PRO A 219 -8.62 -9.68 1.13
N THR A 220 -8.09 -8.84 2.03
CA THR A 220 -7.57 -9.28 3.32
C THR A 220 -8.67 -9.26 4.39
N ARG A 221 -8.43 -9.88 5.54
CA ARG A 221 -9.38 -9.90 6.68
C ARG A 221 -9.50 -8.56 7.39
N ALA A 222 -8.55 -7.64 7.20
CA ALA A 222 -8.65 -6.23 7.58
C ALA A 222 -9.52 -5.39 6.63
N THR A 223 -9.69 -5.81 5.38
CA THR A 223 -10.26 -4.96 4.33
C THR A 223 -11.80 -5.02 4.32
N GLY A 224 -12.46 -3.98 4.85
CA GLY A 224 -13.93 -3.83 4.81
C GLY A 224 -14.49 -3.19 3.53
N ARG A 225 -13.65 -2.57 2.72
CA ARG A 225 -14.03 -1.92 1.45
C ARG A 225 -14.36 -2.96 0.38
N ARG A 226 -15.45 -2.75 -0.35
CA ARG A 226 -15.81 -3.55 -1.54
C ARG A 226 -16.31 -2.64 -2.65
N ARG A 227 -15.86 -2.91 -3.88
CA ARG A 227 -16.42 -2.36 -5.12
C ARG A 227 -17.07 -3.50 -5.90
N LEU A 228 -18.39 -3.50 -5.99
CA LEU A 228 -19.18 -4.53 -6.64
C LEU A 228 -19.58 -4.10 -8.05
N ALA A 229 -19.57 -5.04 -9.00
CA ALA A 229 -20.21 -4.83 -10.29
C ALA A 229 -21.73 -4.71 -10.11
N LEU A 230 -22.35 -3.78 -10.84
CA LEU A 230 -23.80 -3.67 -10.97
C LEU A 230 -24.22 -4.08 -12.39
N GLU A 231 -23.58 -3.47 -13.39
CA GLU A 231 -23.78 -3.70 -14.81
C GLU A 231 -22.43 -3.53 -15.54
N ARG A 232 -22.36 -3.80 -16.85
CA ARG A 232 -21.10 -3.72 -17.63
C ARG A 232 -20.32 -2.41 -17.47
N HIS A 233 -21.01 -1.29 -17.26
CA HIS A 233 -20.39 0.03 -17.12
C HIS A 233 -20.81 0.74 -15.83
N ALA A 234 -21.25 -0.03 -14.82
CA ALA A 234 -21.65 0.52 -13.53
C ALA A 234 -21.16 -0.35 -12.37
N SER A 235 -20.63 0.28 -11.34
CA SER A 235 -20.20 -0.39 -10.10
C SER A 235 -20.53 0.49 -8.89
N VAL A 236 -20.68 -0.13 -7.73
CA VAL A 236 -20.87 0.56 -6.45
C VAL A 236 -19.74 0.20 -5.51
N GLN A 237 -19.21 1.18 -4.80
CA GLN A 237 -18.23 0.99 -3.76
C GLN A 237 -18.77 1.48 -2.43
N PHE A 238 -18.44 0.75 -1.38
CA PHE A 238 -18.77 1.07 0.01
C PHE A 238 -17.76 0.41 0.94
N GLU A 239 -17.89 0.70 2.22
CA GLU A 239 -17.11 0.09 3.29
C GLU A 239 -18.06 -0.46 4.37
N VAL A 240 -17.81 -1.68 4.80
CA VAL A 240 -18.59 -2.36 5.84
C VAL A 240 -18.00 -2.02 7.20
N ASP A 241 -18.84 -1.55 8.13
CA ASP A 241 -18.45 -1.28 9.51
C ASP A 241 -18.11 -2.61 10.23
N PRO A 242 -16.89 -2.78 10.79
CA PRO A 242 -16.50 -3.97 11.54
C PRO A 242 -17.36 -4.25 12.78
N VAL A 243 -17.91 -3.21 13.40
CA VAL A 243 -18.72 -3.30 14.62
C VAL A 243 -20.20 -3.52 14.27
N HIS A 244 -20.69 -2.90 13.19
CA HIS A 244 -22.08 -2.99 12.75
C HIS A 244 -22.21 -3.44 11.27
N PRO A 245 -21.81 -4.68 10.94
CA PRO A 245 -21.60 -5.10 9.55
C PRO A 245 -22.89 -5.22 8.72
N THR A 246 -24.06 -5.22 9.36
CA THR A 246 -25.37 -5.26 8.69
C THR A 246 -26.09 -3.91 8.66
N ALA A 247 -25.51 -2.89 9.31
CA ALA A 247 -26.09 -1.55 9.35
C ALA A 247 -26.15 -0.93 7.95
N MET A 248 -27.02 0.07 7.80
CA MET A 248 -27.11 0.81 6.55
C MET A 248 -25.78 1.51 6.25
N LEU A 249 -25.28 1.32 5.03
CA LEU A 249 -24.01 1.86 4.58
C LEU A 249 -24.08 3.39 4.45
N ASN A 250 -23.08 4.11 4.96
CA ASN A 250 -23.07 5.57 4.97
C ASN A 250 -22.47 6.17 3.69
N ASP A 251 -21.37 5.61 3.20
CA ASP A 251 -20.57 6.18 2.09
C ASP A 251 -20.62 5.31 0.83
N LEU A 252 -21.70 5.44 0.04
CA LEU A 252 -21.84 4.77 -1.26
C LEU A 252 -21.33 5.63 -2.42
N SER A 253 -20.32 5.11 -3.12
CA SER A 253 -19.77 5.70 -4.33
C SER A 253 -20.14 4.88 -5.55
N PHE A 254 -20.95 5.47 -6.44
CA PHE A 254 -21.30 4.86 -7.73
C PHE A 254 -20.34 5.34 -8.82
N PHE A 255 -19.91 4.40 -9.65
CA PHE A 255 -19.05 4.65 -10.82
C PHE A 255 -19.77 4.15 -12.07
N GLY A 256 -19.77 4.95 -13.12
CA GLY A 256 -20.47 4.67 -14.38
C GLY A 256 -20.84 5.96 -15.11
N ASN A 257 -21.50 5.84 -16.25
CA ASN A 257 -21.95 7.02 -16.98
C ASN A 257 -22.97 7.83 -16.16
N GLN A 258 -23.15 9.11 -16.49
CA GLN A 258 -24.00 10.01 -15.69
C GLN A 258 -25.46 9.55 -15.61
N ALA A 259 -26.00 8.94 -16.67
CA ALA A 259 -27.38 8.46 -16.67
C ALA A 259 -27.58 7.27 -15.71
N SER A 260 -26.69 6.28 -15.75
CA SER A 260 -26.76 5.11 -14.87
C SER A 260 -26.49 5.49 -13.41
N VAL A 261 -25.45 6.30 -13.16
CA VAL A 261 -25.10 6.76 -11.81
C VAL A 261 -26.20 7.66 -11.22
N GLY A 262 -26.79 8.55 -12.02
CA GLY A 262 -27.88 9.41 -11.60
C GLY A 262 -29.08 8.61 -11.10
N SER A 263 -29.52 7.61 -11.88
CA SER A 263 -30.63 6.72 -11.49
C SER A 263 -30.32 5.94 -10.21
N LEU A 264 -29.11 5.39 -10.07
CA LEU A 264 -28.72 4.62 -8.88
C LEU A 264 -28.67 5.49 -7.62
N ARG A 265 -28.17 6.73 -7.71
CA ARG A 265 -28.16 7.68 -6.60
C ARG A 265 -29.57 8.07 -6.16
N GLU A 266 -30.47 8.30 -7.12
CA GLU A 266 -31.87 8.61 -6.83
C GLU A 266 -32.57 7.44 -6.12
N LYS A 267 -32.39 6.21 -6.63
CA LYS A 267 -32.93 5.01 -5.98
C LYS A 267 -32.39 4.84 -4.56
N TRP A 268 -31.08 5.01 -4.36
CA TRP A 268 -30.49 4.98 -3.02
C TRP A 268 -31.11 6.02 -2.10
N GLY A 269 -31.15 7.29 -2.51
CA GLY A 269 -31.70 8.39 -1.71
C GLY A 269 -33.18 8.23 -1.34
N ASN A 270 -33.98 7.64 -2.22
CA ASN A 270 -35.42 7.44 -2.00
C ASN A 270 -35.72 6.16 -1.19
N ASN A 271 -34.95 5.09 -1.39
CA ASN A 271 -35.30 3.76 -0.90
C ASN A 271 -34.50 3.34 0.34
N ALA A 272 -33.26 3.81 0.54
CA ALA A 272 -32.34 3.23 1.54
C ALA A 272 -32.95 3.20 2.95
N SER A 273 -33.48 4.32 3.44
CA SER A 273 -34.05 4.41 4.80
C SER A 273 -35.31 3.57 5.03
N SER A 274 -36.09 3.29 3.98
CA SER A 274 -37.36 2.58 4.09
C SER A 274 -37.26 1.09 3.75
N ARG A 275 -36.25 0.70 2.95
CA ARG A 275 -36.12 -0.66 2.40
C ARG A 275 -34.96 -1.46 2.98
N TRP A 276 -34.02 -0.82 3.69
CA TRP A 276 -32.92 -1.51 4.35
C TRP A 276 -33.42 -2.29 5.57
N ASP A 277 -33.01 -3.56 5.67
CA ASP A 277 -33.36 -4.46 6.77
C ASP A 277 -32.10 -5.17 7.26
N GLU A 278 -31.66 -4.85 8.48
CA GLU A 278 -30.42 -5.38 9.06
C GLU A 278 -30.48 -6.90 9.30
N ASN A 279 -31.66 -7.53 9.23
CA ASN A 279 -31.81 -8.98 9.32
C ASN A 279 -31.55 -9.69 7.97
N LYS A 280 -31.37 -8.93 6.88
CA LYS A 280 -31.06 -9.46 5.56
C LYS A 280 -29.58 -9.28 5.23
N SER A 281 -29.06 -10.16 4.38
CA SER A 281 -27.70 -10.04 3.82
C SER A 281 -27.52 -8.71 3.07
N LEU A 282 -26.30 -8.17 3.07
CA LEU A 282 -25.94 -6.96 2.31
C LEU A 282 -26.34 -7.05 0.82
N GLN A 283 -26.10 -8.19 0.17
CA GLN A 283 -26.51 -8.41 -1.22
C GLN A 283 -28.01 -8.11 -1.42
N ARG A 284 -28.88 -8.74 -0.61
CA ARG A 284 -30.33 -8.57 -0.70
C ARG A 284 -30.78 -7.14 -0.41
N ASN A 285 -30.15 -6.47 0.55
CA ASN A 285 -30.45 -5.06 0.82
C ASN A 285 -30.07 -4.18 -0.37
N LEU A 286 -28.88 -4.36 -0.95
CA LEU A 286 -28.43 -3.63 -2.14
C LEU A 286 -29.35 -3.88 -3.35
N GLU A 287 -29.70 -5.13 -3.64
CA GLU A 287 -30.65 -5.49 -4.71
C GLU A 287 -32.02 -4.82 -4.52
N HIS A 288 -32.54 -4.83 -3.29
CA HIS A 288 -33.87 -4.30 -2.97
C HIS A 288 -33.93 -2.77 -2.99
N VAL A 289 -32.88 -2.09 -2.50
CA VAL A 289 -32.78 -0.63 -2.47
C VAL A 289 -32.50 -0.08 -3.86
N LEU A 290 -31.55 -0.67 -4.59
CA LEU A 290 -31.14 -0.20 -5.93
C LEU A 290 -32.03 -0.76 -7.05
N GLU A 291 -32.93 -1.69 -6.74
CA GLU A 291 -33.81 -2.35 -7.71
C GLU A 291 -33.01 -2.91 -8.89
N VAL A 292 -31.93 -3.62 -8.57
CA VAL A 292 -31.04 -4.30 -9.51
C VAL A 292 -30.87 -5.75 -9.07
N THR A 293 -30.40 -6.60 -9.98
CA THR A 293 -29.90 -7.94 -9.63
C THR A 293 -28.39 -7.88 -9.67
N LEU A 294 -27.73 -8.21 -8.57
CA LEU A 294 -26.27 -8.17 -8.52
C LEU A 294 -25.70 -9.36 -9.31
N PRO A 295 -24.70 -9.13 -10.20
CA PRO A 295 -24.03 -10.22 -10.89
C PRO A 295 -23.34 -11.17 -9.91
N SER A 296 -23.50 -12.47 -10.14
CA SER A 296 -22.85 -13.52 -9.34
C SER A 296 -21.60 -14.05 -10.05
N PRO A 297 -20.51 -14.33 -9.31
CA PRO A 297 -19.30 -14.93 -9.87
C PRO A 297 -19.55 -16.37 -10.39
N GLN A 298 -20.66 -17.01 -10.00
CA GLN A 298 -21.03 -18.33 -10.53
C GLN A 298 -21.60 -18.26 -11.95
N THR A 299 -22.16 -17.12 -12.34
CA THR A 299 -22.88 -16.94 -13.61
C THR A 299 -22.17 -16.00 -14.58
N THR A 300 -21.29 -15.13 -14.08
CA THR A 300 -20.72 -14.03 -14.85
C THR A 300 -19.24 -13.90 -14.53
N LYS A 301 -18.43 -13.79 -15.59
CA LYS A 301 -16.99 -13.66 -15.45
C LYS A 301 -16.60 -12.23 -15.08
N PRO A 302 -15.68 -12.00 -14.13
CA PRO A 302 -15.22 -10.65 -13.77
C PRO A 302 -14.69 -9.85 -14.96
N GLU A 303 -14.10 -10.51 -15.96
CA GLU A 303 -13.57 -9.87 -17.18
C GLU A 303 -14.67 -9.20 -18.03
N GLU A 304 -15.94 -9.59 -17.86
CA GLU A 304 -17.07 -8.95 -18.56
C GLU A 304 -17.32 -7.50 -18.10
N PHE A 305 -16.82 -7.15 -16.91
CA PHE A 305 -16.86 -5.81 -16.33
C PHE A 305 -15.54 -5.05 -16.50
N ALA A 306 -14.53 -5.68 -17.12
CA ALA A 306 -13.24 -5.05 -17.36
C ALA A 306 -13.40 -3.95 -18.41
N VAL A 307 -13.16 -2.71 -18.02
CA VAL A 307 -13.14 -1.56 -18.92
C VAL A 307 -11.78 -0.91 -18.87
N GLU A 308 -11.11 -0.87 -20.00
CA GLU A 308 -9.74 -0.34 -20.11
C GLU A 308 -9.70 1.19 -19.95
N CYS A 309 -8.66 1.66 -19.28
CA CYS A 309 -8.33 3.07 -19.19
C CYS A 309 -8.00 3.65 -20.57
N GLY A 310 -8.56 4.80 -20.92
CA GLY A 310 -8.29 5.49 -22.18
C GLY A 310 -6.87 6.08 -22.30
N ILE A 311 -6.01 5.94 -21.30
CA ILE A 311 -4.63 6.47 -21.35
C ILE A 311 -3.61 5.33 -21.42
N CYS A 312 -3.64 4.41 -20.44
CA CYS A 312 -2.69 3.30 -20.39
C CYS A 312 -3.20 2.03 -21.11
N TYR A 313 -4.47 2.00 -21.53
CA TYR A 313 -5.11 0.84 -22.18
C TYR A 313 -5.08 -0.45 -21.34
N SER A 314 -4.85 -0.34 -20.04
CA SER A 314 -4.99 -1.44 -19.10
C SER A 314 -6.30 -1.30 -18.31
N TYR A 315 -6.90 -2.44 -17.96
CA TYR A 315 -7.99 -2.48 -16.99
C TYR A 315 -7.49 -2.31 -15.55
N ARG A 316 -6.34 -2.88 -15.21
CA ARG A 316 -5.79 -2.84 -13.84
C ARG A 316 -4.37 -2.33 -13.86
N LEU A 317 -4.04 -1.41 -12.96
CA LEU A 317 -2.66 -1.01 -12.72
C LEU A 317 -1.97 -2.11 -11.90
N GLU A 318 -0.82 -2.58 -12.38
CA GLU A 318 0.10 -3.43 -11.63
C GLU A 318 0.55 -2.72 -10.34
N GLY A 319 0.84 -3.50 -9.32
CA GLY A 319 1.21 -3.07 -7.99
C GLY A 319 2.16 -4.11 -7.42
N GLU A 320 2.90 -3.75 -6.38
CA GLU A 320 4.00 -4.56 -5.85
C GLU A 320 3.57 -5.98 -5.41
N ASP A 321 2.28 -6.21 -5.14
CA ASP A 321 1.71 -7.50 -4.73
C ASP A 321 1.18 -8.39 -5.88
N ASP A 322 1.23 -7.93 -7.14
CA ASP A 322 0.71 -8.69 -8.30
C ASP A 322 1.78 -9.61 -8.95
N ASP A 323 3.06 -9.50 -8.56
CA ASP A 323 4.18 -10.30 -9.10
C ASP A 323 4.25 -11.74 -8.50
N ASP A 324 3.32 -12.12 -7.63
CA ASP A 324 3.34 -13.40 -6.89
C ASP A 324 2.81 -14.62 -7.68
N ASP A 325 2.33 -14.45 -8.92
CA ASP A 325 1.85 -15.60 -9.70
C ASP A 325 2.98 -16.50 -10.24
N GLU A 326 4.27 -16.11 -10.10
CA GLU A 326 5.43 -16.96 -10.42
C GLU A 326 6.51 -17.10 -9.31
N ALA A 327 6.35 -16.48 -8.13
CA ALA A 327 7.36 -16.51 -7.06
C ALA A 327 6.83 -17.06 -5.71
N GLN A 328 6.35 -18.30 -5.71
CA GLN A 328 6.35 -19.11 -4.48
C GLN A 328 7.82 -19.43 -4.14
N GLU A 329 8.45 -18.57 -3.33
CA GLU A 329 9.62 -18.81 -2.43
C GLU A 329 10.46 -17.54 -2.27
N ALA A 330 9.99 -16.57 -1.49
CA ALA A 330 10.83 -15.70 -0.66
C ALA A 330 9.95 -14.88 0.30
N GLY A 331 9.99 -15.25 1.58
CA GLY A 331 9.31 -14.51 2.64
C GLY A 331 9.91 -13.12 2.83
N THR A 332 9.23 -12.10 2.33
CA THR A 332 9.36 -10.73 2.85
C THR A 332 7.97 -10.21 3.12
N ALA A 333 7.52 -10.33 4.36
CA ALA A 333 6.32 -9.66 4.83
C ALA A 333 6.54 -8.14 4.71
N SER A 334 5.89 -7.54 3.71
CA SER A 334 5.77 -6.09 3.60
C SER A 334 4.98 -5.59 4.81
N THR A 335 5.53 -4.59 5.48
CA THR A 335 4.82 -3.87 6.54
C THR A 335 3.64 -3.16 5.88
N GLN A 336 2.45 -3.75 5.91
CA GLN A 336 1.22 -3.12 5.45
C GLN A 336 0.96 -1.88 6.31
N ARG A 337 1.46 -0.73 5.85
CA ARG A 337 0.94 0.55 6.28
C ARG A 337 -0.49 0.61 5.74
N ASN A 338 -1.42 0.85 6.65
CA ASN A 338 -2.84 1.02 6.40
C ASN A 338 -3.08 2.39 5.71
N THR A 339 -2.47 2.59 4.54
CA THR A 339 -2.69 3.74 3.66
C THR A 339 -3.73 3.34 2.63
N GLU A 340 -4.81 4.13 2.52
CA GLU A 340 -5.88 3.97 1.55
C GLU A 340 -5.30 3.93 0.13
N GLN A 341 -4.99 2.72 -0.36
CA GLN A 341 -4.54 2.55 -1.74
C GLN A 341 -5.64 3.04 -2.69
N GLY A 342 -5.23 3.89 -3.65
CA GLY A 342 -6.11 4.39 -4.71
C GLY A 342 -6.75 3.25 -5.52
N SER A 343 -7.83 3.55 -6.25
CA SER A 343 -8.46 2.58 -7.16
C SER A 343 -7.46 2.11 -8.22
N ARG A 344 -7.29 0.79 -8.36
CA ARG A 344 -6.40 0.16 -9.34
C ARG A 344 -7.09 -0.08 -10.68
N ILE A 345 -8.43 -0.01 -10.72
CA ILE A 345 -9.21 -0.03 -11.97
C ILE A 345 -9.79 1.37 -12.28
N PRO A 346 -10.24 1.65 -13.52
CA PRO A 346 -10.77 2.96 -13.85
C PRO A 346 -11.95 3.37 -12.98
N ASP A 347 -11.84 4.56 -12.41
CA ASP A 347 -12.77 5.16 -11.45
C ASP A 347 -13.16 6.59 -11.86
N ARG A 348 -12.59 7.10 -12.96
CA ARG A 348 -12.93 8.40 -13.55
C ARG A 348 -13.51 8.21 -14.94
N LEU A 349 -14.62 8.89 -15.22
CA LEU A 349 -15.23 8.91 -16.54
C LEU A 349 -15.32 10.34 -17.04
N CYS A 350 -15.13 10.54 -18.34
CA CYS A 350 -15.46 11.82 -18.97
C CYS A 350 -16.96 12.11 -18.84
N GLU A 351 -17.32 13.30 -18.37
CA GLU A 351 -18.70 13.71 -18.13
C GLU A 351 -19.49 13.99 -19.43
N ASN A 352 -18.79 14.14 -20.56
CA ASN A 352 -19.44 14.28 -21.86
C ASN A 352 -20.15 12.96 -22.21
N SER A 353 -21.48 13.03 -22.34
CA SER A 353 -22.36 11.89 -22.63
C SER A 353 -22.08 11.19 -23.96
N ASN A 354 -21.42 11.87 -24.90
CA ASN A 354 -20.96 11.26 -26.16
C ASN A 354 -19.57 10.61 -26.05
N CYS A 355 -18.79 10.95 -25.02
CA CYS A 355 -17.44 10.45 -24.80
C CYS A 355 -17.42 9.27 -23.82
N ASN A 356 -17.85 9.49 -22.57
CA ASN A 356 -17.85 8.52 -21.47
C ASN A 356 -16.58 7.66 -21.34
N ARG A 357 -15.41 8.17 -21.77
CA ARG A 357 -14.16 7.39 -21.70
C ARG A 357 -13.73 7.24 -20.24
N PRO A 358 -13.40 6.01 -19.79
CA PRO A 358 -12.92 5.75 -18.45
C PRO A 358 -11.41 5.94 -18.35
N PHE A 359 -10.94 6.33 -17.18
CA PHE A 359 -9.54 6.55 -16.84
C PHE A 359 -9.28 6.09 -15.41
N HIS A 360 -8.08 5.59 -15.14
CA HIS A 360 -7.58 5.54 -13.77
C HIS A 360 -7.35 6.96 -13.27
N SER A 361 -7.71 7.23 -12.00
CA SER A 361 -7.40 8.51 -11.35
C SER A 361 -5.92 8.91 -11.49
N LYS A 362 -4.98 7.96 -11.31
CA LYS A 362 -3.53 8.18 -11.50
C LYS A 362 -3.19 8.62 -12.92
N CYS A 363 -3.59 7.81 -13.92
CA CYS A 363 -3.27 8.09 -15.32
C CYS A 363 -3.83 9.44 -15.78
N LEU A 364 -5.06 9.76 -15.39
CA LEU A 364 -5.67 11.05 -15.73
C LEU A 364 -4.97 12.21 -15.03
N PHE A 365 -4.60 12.05 -13.75
CA PHE A 365 -3.86 13.07 -13.01
C PHE A 365 -2.51 13.37 -13.65
N ASP A 366 -1.71 12.33 -13.95
CA ASP A 366 -0.39 12.49 -14.57
C ASP A 366 -0.50 13.10 -15.98
N TRP A 367 -1.49 12.67 -16.76
CA TRP A 367 -1.78 13.26 -18.06
C TRP A 367 -2.09 14.75 -17.96
N LEU A 368 -3.05 15.13 -17.11
CA LEU A 368 -3.44 16.53 -16.98
C LEU A 368 -2.29 17.38 -16.44
N ARG A 369 -1.50 16.88 -15.49
CA ARG A 369 -0.35 17.59 -14.93
C ARG A 369 0.75 17.86 -15.97
N ALA A 370 0.87 17.03 -17.00
CA ALA A 370 1.83 17.21 -18.08
C ALA A 370 1.41 18.28 -19.12
N LEU A 371 0.14 18.69 -19.14
CA LEU A 371 -0.35 19.67 -20.11
C LEU A 371 -0.11 21.12 -19.63
N PRO A 372 0.45 22.01 -20.48
CA PRO A 372 0.67 23.41 -20.13
C PRO A 372 -0.64 24.21 -20.00
N THR A 373 -1.75 23.69 -20.53
CA THR A 373 -3.08 24.30 -20.46
C THR A 373 -3.82 23.96 -19.17
N SER A 374 -3.34 22.98 -18.41
CA SER A 374 -3.98 22.55 -17.18
C SER A 374 -3.81 23.56 -16.06
N ARG A 375 -4.82 23.63 -15.19
CA ARG A 375 -4.81 24.48 -14.00
C ARG A 375 -4.85 23.60 -12.77
N GLN A 376 -3.99 23.86 -11.81
CA GLN A 376 -4.00 23.15 -10.53
C GLN A 376 -4.63 24.04 -9.45
N SER A 377 -5.52 23.47 -8.66
CA SER A 377 -6.04 24.06 -7.43
C SER A 377 -5.98 23.01 -6.33
N PHE A 378 -5.21 23.28 -5.27
CA PHE A 378 -4.92 22.32 -4.20
C PHE A 378 -4.46 20.96 -4.77
N HIS A 379 -5.17 19.89 -4.40
CA HIS A 379 -4.94 18.52 -4.84
C HIS A 379 -5.73 18.15 -6.10
N THR A 380 -6.32 19.11 -6.83
CA THR A 380 -7.11 18.82 -8.05
C THR A 380 -6.49 19.52 -9.25
N VAL A 381 -6.28 18.79 -10.34
CA VAL A 381 -5.86 19.33 -11.65
C VAL A 381 -7.06 19.33 -12.58
N PHE A 382 -7.28 20.46 -13.24
CA PHE A 382 -8.35 20.69 -14.21
C PHE A 382 -7.72 20.86 -15.60
N GLY A 383 -8.31 20.23 -16.60
CA GLY A 383 -7.90 20.41 -17.98
C GLY A 383 -8.93 19.81 -18.94
N GLU A 384 -8.46 19.31 -20.07
CA GLU A 384 -9.31 18.81 -21.15
C GLU A 384 -9.21 17.29 -21.29
N CYS A 385 -10.33 16.64 -21.59
CA CYS A 385 -10.38 15.22 -21.87
C CYS A 385 -9.49 14.88 -23.10
N PRO A 386 -8.63 13.85 -23.04
CA PRO A 386 -7.75 13.48 -24.16
C PRO A 386 -8.49 13.15 -25.47
N TYR A 387 -9.77 12.76 -25.36
CA TYR A 387 -10.56 12.27 -26.48
C TYR A 387 -11.53 13.31 -27.05
N CYS A 388 -12.28 14.02 -26.20
CA CYS A 388 -13.32 14.94 -26.64
C CYS A 388 -13.04 16.42 -26.35
N ARG A 389 -11.93 16.72 -25.65
CA ARG A 389 -11.51 18.06 -25.22
C ARG A 389 -12.48 18.82 -24.30
N GLU A 390 -13.57 18.20 -23.88
CA GLU A 390 -14.42 18.76 -22.82
C GLU A 390 -13.69 18.81 -21.49
N ALA A 391 -14.12 19.72 -20.61
CA ALA A 391 -13.52 19.91 -19.30
C ALA A 391 -13.56 18.62 -18.47
N ILE A 392 -12.44 18.31 -17.81
CA ILE A 392 -12.32 17.18 -16.89
C ILE A 392 -11.35 17.52 -15.76
N SER A 393 -11.48 16.84 -14.62
CA SER A 393 -10.58 17.02 -13.49
C SER A 393 -10.14 15.70 -12.88
N ALA A 394 -8.96 15.71 -12.27
CA ALA A 394 -8.42 14.59 -11.53
C ALA A 394 -7.85 15.08 -10.19
N LYS A 395 -8.11 14.30 -9.13
CA LYS A 395 -7.54 14.56 -7.80
C LYS A 395 -6.25 13.75 -7.62
N PHE A 396 -5.26 14.36 -7.00
CA PHE A 396 -4.07 13.68 -6.52
C PHE A 396 -4.48 12.66 -5.46
N GLN A 397 -4.10 11.41 -5.66
CA GLN A 397 -4.15 10.36 -4.65
C GLN A 397 -2.70 10.10 -4.22
N PRO A 398 -2.33 10.41 -2.96
CA PRO A 398 -0.94 10.37 -2.51
C PRO A 398 -0.29 8.99 -2.61
N ASP A 399 -1.09 7.93 -2.53
CA ASP A 399 -0.57 6.58 -2.35
C ASP A 399 -0.99 5.66 -3.50
N PHE A 400 -0.02 5.39 -4.37
CA PHE A 400 0.06 4.25 -5.26
C PHE A 400 1.37 3.54 -5.01
#